data_AF-A0A7V8NWJ3-F1
#
_entry.id   AF-A0A7V8NWJ3-F1
#
_cell.length_a   1.000
_cell.length_b   1.000
_cell.length_c   1.000
_cell.angle_alpha   90.00
_cell.angle_beta   90.00
_cell.angle_gamma   90.00
#
_symmetry.space_group_name_H-M   'P 1'
#
loop_
_entity.id
_entity.type
_entity.pdbx_description
1 polymer ?
#
loop_
_entity_poly.entity_id
_entity_poly.type
_entity_poly.pdbx_seq_one_letter_code
_entity_poly.pdbx_strand_id
1 'polypeptide(L)'
;HGVTEKYHHTLTLLWMRLVAAALVETPEGCAFEEFLADHPELRDKNLPLQYYSQDLLRTPAARGGWVEPDLRPLPNLRIYRCC
;
A
#
# COMPACT_ATOMS: atom_id res chain seq x y z
N HIS A 1 0.10 -19.29 21.39
CA HIS A 1 0.81 -19.26 20.10
C HIS A 1 0.23 -18.17 19.22
N GLY A 2 1.03 -17.18 18.81
CA GLY A 2 0.59 -16.16 17.85
C GLY A 2 0.48 -16.80 16.47
N VAL A 3 -0.68 -16.70 15.84
CA VAL A 3 -0.94 -17.34 14.55
C VAL A 3 -0.23 -16.53 13.46
N THR A 4 0.91 -17.03 12.98
CA THR A 4 1.65 -16.49 11.83
C THR A 4 0.78 -16.35 10.56
N GLU A 5 -0.35 -17.05 10.52
CA GLU A 5 -1.38 -16.98 9.45
C GLU A 5 -2.02 -15.60 9.25
N LYS A 6 -1.96 -14.70 10.24
CA LYS A 6 -2.59 -13.37 10.11
C LYS A 6 -1.70 -12.34 9.41
N TYR A 7 -0.39 -12.60 9.31
CA TYR A 7 0.54 -11.68 8.68
C TYR A 7 0.67 -11.96 7.19
N HIS A 8 0.72 -10.89 6.39
CA HIS A 8 0.96 -10.97 4.96
C HIS A 8 1.94 -9.87 4.54
N HIS A 9 3.21 -10.25 4.39
CA HIS A 9 4.32 -9.32 4.22
C HIS A 9 4.13 -8.37 3.03
N THR A 10 3.81 -8.90 1.84
CA THR A 10 3.59 -8.08 0.65
C THR A 10 2.46 -7.05 0.84
N LEU A 11 1.32 -7.44 1.42
CA LEU A 11 0.22 -6.50 1.64
C LEU A 11 0.59 -5.40 2.64
N THR A 12 1.32 -5.73 3.71
CA THR A 12 1.81 -4.72 4.66
C THR A 12 2.72 -3.71 3.98
N LEU A 13 3.71 -4.16 3.20
CA LEU A 13 4.62 -3.25 2.48
C LEU A 13 3.91 -2.43 1.40
N LEU A 14 2.93 -3.03 0.70
CA LEU A 14 2.10 -2.33 -0.28
C LEU A 14 1.37 -1.15 0.37
N TRP A 15 0.63 -1.39 1.47
CA TRP A 15 -0.11 -0.35 2.15
C TRP A 15 0.79 0.78 2.65
N MET A 16 1.98 0.44 3.20
CA MET A 16 2.94 1.46 3.61
C MET A 16 3.40 2.33 2.44
N ARG A 17 3.65 1.75 1.26
CA ARG A 17 4.04 2.51 0.07
C ARG A 17 2.91 3.39 -0.46
N LEU A 18 1.67 2.89 -0.48
CA LEU A 18 0.50 3.67 -0.93
C LEU A 18 0.23 4.85 0.00
N VAL A 19 0.26 4.63 1.32
CA VAL A 19 0.12 5.72 2.31
C VAL A 19 1.26 6.71 2.19
N ALA A 20 2.51 6.25 2.03
CA ALA A 20 3.65 7.15 1.83
C ALA A 20 3.50 8.00 0.57
N ALA A 21 2.97 7.44 -0.53
CA ALA A 21 2.72 8.19 -1.75
C ALA A 21 1.65 9.26 -1.54
N ALA A 22 0.54 8.92 -0.88
CA ALA A 22 -0.51 9.87 -0.53
C ALA A 22 0.01 11.02 0.37
N LEU A 23 0.86 10.70 1.35
CA LEU A 23 1.50 11.72 2.20
C LEU A 23 2.43 12.65 1.41
N VAL A 24 3.09 12.17 0.36
CA VAL A 24 3.90 12.99 -0.57
C VAL A 24 3.07 13.90 -1.46
N GLU A 25 1.74 13.72 -1.53
CA GLU A 25 0.84 14.66 -2.18
C GLU A 25 0.06 15.55 -1.20
N THR A 26 0.00 15.17 0.08
CA THR A 26 -0.78 15.88 1.12
C THR A 26 0.02 16.99 1.84
N PRO A 27 -0.50 18.23 1.97
CA PRO A 27 0.15 19.28 2.74
C PRO A 27 0.49 18.86 4.19
N GLU A 28 1.61 19.34 4.71
CA GLU A 28 1.97 19.13 6.12
C GLU A 28 0.96 19.76 7.07
N GLY A 29 0.73 19.12 8.22
CA GLY A 29 -0.16 19.63 9.27
C GLY A 29 -1.66 19.46 8.99
N CYS A 30 -2.06 18.82 7.88
CA CYS A 30 -3.46 18.47 7.63
C CYS A 30 -4.00 17.52 8.72
N ALA A 31 -5.29 17.63 9.03
CA ALA A 31 -5.93 16.66 9.90
C ALA A 31 -6.04 15.29 9.21
N PHE A 32 -6.08 14.21 9.99
CA PHE A 32 -6.20 12.85 9.44
C PHE A 32 -7.49 12.65 8.63
N GLU A 33 -8.59 13.30 9.04
CA GLU A 33 -9.86 13.22 8.31
C GLU A 33 -9.81 13.91 6.94
N GLU A 34 -9.06 15.02 6.85
CA GLU A 34 -8.82 15.74 5.59
C GLU A 34 -7.96 14.87 4.66
N PHE A 35 -6.88 14.29 5.19
CA PHE A 35 -6.05 13.33 4.46
C PHE A 35 -6.89 12.18 3.87
N LEU A 36 -7.75 11.55 4.68
CA LEU A 36 -8.58 10.46 4.15
C LEU A 36 -9.68 10.93 3.21
N ALA A 37 -10.13 12.18 3.30
CA ALA A 37 -11.07 12.75 2.34
C ALA A 37 -10.43 12.97 0.97
N ASP A 38 -9.16 13.39 0.95
CA ASP A 38 -8.39 13.62 -0.27
C ASP A 38 -7.88 12.33 -0.94
N HIS A 39 -7.69 11.25 -0.16
CA HIS A 39 -7.23 9.94 -0.65
C HIS A 39 -8.28 8.83 -0.39
N PRO A 40 -9.49 8.92 -0.98
CA PRO A 40 -10.58 7.99 -0.71
C PRO A 40 -10.26 6.55 -1.08
N GLU A 41 -9.35 6.31 -2.02
CA GLU A 41 -8.89 4.98 -2.42
C GLU A 41 -8.21 4.22 -1.27
N LEU A 42 -7.60 4.91 -0.30
CA LEU A 42 -6.98 4.26 0.85
C LEU A 42 -7.99 3.57 1.78
N ARG A 43 -9.28 3.91 1.65
CA ARG A 43 -10.38 3.24 2.36
C ARG A 43 -10.87 1.97 1.63
N ASP A 44 -10.49 1.77 0.37
CA ASP A 44 -10.88 0.58 -0.38
C ASP A 44 -9.98 -0.62 -0.04
N LYS A 45 -10.55 -1.59 0.68
CA LYS A 45 -9.87 -2.85 1.00
C LYS A 45 -9.44 -3.65 -0.23
N ASN A 46 -10.04 -3.41 -1.39
CA ASN A 46 -9.72 -4.07 -2.66
C ASN A 46 -8.66 -3.33 -3.47
N LEU A 47 -8.18 -2.16 -3.02
CA LEU A 47 -7.11 -1.42 -3.69
C LEU A 47 -5.90 -2.30 -4.05
N PRO A 48 -5.45 -3.25 -3.21
CA PRO A 48 -4.36 -4.17 -3.59
C PRO A 48 -4.60 -4.97 -4.86
N LEU A 49 -5.85 -5.30 -5.18
CA LEU A 49 -6.23 -6.07 -6.36
C LEU A 49 -6.09 -5.28 -7.67
N GLN A 50 -5.81 -3.99 -7.60
CA GLN A 50 -5.45 -3.20 -8.78
C GLN A 50 -3.99 -3.42 -9.20
N TYR A 51 -3.14 -3.85 -8.27
CA TYR A 51 -1.69 -4.04 -8.46
C TYR A 51 -1.31 -5.52 -8.52
N TYR A 52 -2.00 -6.35 -7.75
CA TYR A 52 -1.72 -7.78 -7.63
C TYR A 52 -2.89 -8.65 -8.07
N SER A 53 -2.59 -9.74 -8.78
CA SER A 53 -3.53 -10.82 -8.96
C SER A 53 -3.77 -11.58 -7.64
N GLN A 54 -4.96 -12.18 -7.50
CA GLN A 54 -5.25 -13.02 -6.34
C GLN A 54 -4.34 -14.25 -6.28
N ASP A 55 -3.95 -14.79 -7.45
CA ASP A 55 -3.11 -15.97 -7.53
C ASP A 55 -1.70 -15.68 -7.00
N LEU A 56 -1.12 -14.52 -7.34
CA LEU A 56 0.17 -14.10 -6.80
C LEU A 56 0.11 -13.86 -5.28
N LEU A 57 -0.93 -13.16 -4.78
CA LEU A 57 -1.07 -12.89 -3.34
C LEU A 57 -1.24 -14.17 -2.49
N ARG A 58 -1.84 -15.21 -3.04
CA ARG A 58 -2.02 -16.49 -2.33
C ARG A 58 -0.74 -17.30 -2.19
N THR A 59 0.34 -16.94 -2.90
CA THR A 59 1.60 -17.68 -2.82
C THR A 59 2.26 -17.54 -1.44
N PRO A 60 2.98 -18.58 -0.98
CA PRO A 60 3.79 -18.49 0.24
C PRO A 60 4.85 -17.38 0.17
N ALA A 61 5.39 -17.12 -1.03
CA ALA A 61 6.37 -16.06 -1.26
C ALA A 61 5.79 -14.67 -0.97
N ALA A 62 4.57 -14.36 -1.45
CA ALA A 62 3.91 -13.09 -1.18
C ALA A 62 3.51 -12.92 0.30
N ARG A 63 3.14 -14.02 0.97
CA ARG A 63 2.80 -14.01 2.40
C ARG A 63 4.03 -13.79 3.28
N GLY A 64 5.14 -14.46 2.96
CA GLY A 64 6.37 -14.45 3.77
C GLY A 64 7.40 -13.38 3.40
N GLY A 65 7.30 -12.80 2.21
CA GLY A 65 8.26 -11.82 1.68
C GLY A 65 7.63 -10.80 0.74
N TRP A 66 8.48 -10.01 0.10
CA TRP A 66 8.08 -9.03 -0.91
C TRP A 66 8.12 -9.67 -2.30
N VAL A 67 7.05 -9.52 -3.07
CA VAL A 67 7.00 -9.82 -4.50
C VAL A 67 6.50 -8.58 -5.24
N GLU A 68 7.05 -8.32 -6.43
CA GLU A 68 6.61 -7.19 -7.25
C GLU A 68 5.17 -7.40 -7.76
N PRO A 69 4.37 -6.32 -7.93
CA PRO A 69 3.03 -6.46 -8.47
C PRO A 69 3.04 -6.88 -9.94
N ASP A 70 2.11 -7.77 -10.30
CA ASP A 70 2.01 -8.40 -11.62
C ASP A 70 0.97 -7.76 -12.55
N LEU A 71 0.04 -6.95 -12.01
CA LEU A 71 -0.99 -6.29 -12.82
C LEU A 71 -0.62 -4.85 -13.20
N ARG A 72 -0.12 -4.08 -12.24
CA ARG A 72 0.27 -2.67 -12.44
C ARG A 72 1.44 -2.30 -11.53
N PRO A 73 2.39 -1.48 -12.01
CA PRO A 73 3.47 -0.98 -11.16
C PRO A 73 2.92 -0.09 -10.04
N LEU A 74 3.63 -0.05 -8.91
CA LEU A 74 3.30 0.89 -7.83
C LEU A 74 3.62 2.35 -8.23
N PRO A 75 2.95 3.33 -7.61
CA PRO A 75 3.33 4.72 -7.76
C PRO A 75 4.80 4.94 -7.39
N ASN A 76 5.53 5.64 -8.25
CA ASN A 76 6.90 6.03 -7.95
C ASN A 76 6.89 7.09 -6.85
N LEU A 77 7.47 6.76 -5.68
CA LEU A 77 7.76 7.75 -4.65
C LEU A 77 8.87 8.67 -5.17
N ARG A 78 8.53 9.76 -5.86
CA ARG A 78 9.48 10.82 -6.19
C ARG A 78 9.72 11.62 -4.92
N ILE A 79 10.72 11.20 -4.15
CA ILE A 79 11.10 11.83 -2.88
C ILE A 79 11.87 13.13 -3.18
N TYR A 80 11.18 14.16 -3.67
CA TYR A 80 11.70 15.52 -3.70
C TYR A 80 10.54 16.49 -3.46
N ARG A 81 10.17 16.71 -2.19
CA ARG A 81 9.45 17.93 -1.82
C ARG A 81 10.49 19.04 -1.69
N CYS A 82 10.62 19.87 -2.71
CA CYS A 82 11.34 21.12 -2.58
C CYS A 82 10.42 22.06 -1.78
N CYS A 83 10.92 22.56 -0.65
CA CYS A 83 10.27 23.58 0.17
C CYS A 83 9.95 24.84 -0.64
#